data_AF-A0A2W4WQC4-F1
#
_entry.id   AF-A0A2W4WQC4-F1
#
_cell.length_a   1.000
_cell.length_b   1.000
_cell.length_c   1.000
_cell.angle_alpha   90.00
_cell.angle_beta   90.00
_cell.angle_gamma   90.00
#
_symmetry.space_group_name_H-M   'P 1'
#
loop_
_entity.id
_entity.type
_entity.pdbx_description
1 polymer ?
#
loop_
_entity_poly.entity_id
_entity_poly.type
_entity_poly.pdbx_seq_one_letter_code
_entity_poly.pdbx_strand_id
1 'polypeptide(L)'
;MGVHYSVKSRPSQKRSPRNRQNRQQQLLSDIGSTTGVPLFLQRTIMADSEPKQEEALSNSASGSILESANQTIIQPLPNLEGEGEPSITVAYGNSLRLQGLTRARFSNSFATQDVVTAQAEGCEGCRTSNCVHVTGTLISAFTVTTTVTLPSVTDFPTLTDCQQQRVQNAINTVLAPHEQQHVSAFNTYNGSVSTVFDMTFCRGRFANEIQALHNRTESSRRRTTQAASDALDPFHFDIDLDCTD
;
A
#
# COMPACT_ATOMS: atom_id res chain seq x y z
N MET A 1 -6.66 -52.84 -15.19
CA MET A 1 -5.19 -52.80 -15.31
C MET A 1 -4.69 -51.66 -14.44
N GLY A 2 -3.91 -51.93 -13.41
CA GLY A 2 -3.31 -50.91 -12.54
C GLY A 2 -1.91 -51.35 -12.19
N VAL A 3 -0.92 -50.50 -12.47
CA VAL A 3 0.50 -50.83 -12.30
C VAL A 3 1.03 -50.10 -11.07
N HIS A 4 1.44 -50.84 -10.06
CA HIS A 4 2.19 -50.30 -8.93
C HIS A 4 3.63 -50.02 -9.37
N TYR A 5 4.15 -48.85 -9.00
CA TYR A 5 5.59 -48.60 -8.96
C TYR A 5 6.01 -48.18 -7.55
N SER A 6 7.17 -48.67 -7.13
CA SER A 6 7.79 -48.41 -5.82
C SER A 6 9.15 -47.80 -6.05
N VAL A 7 9.47 -46.71 -5.35
CA VAL A 7 10.73 -45.97 -5.50
C VAL A 7 11.53 -46.05 -4.20
N LYS A 8 12.82 -46.40 -4.32
CA LYS A 8 13.75 -46.56 -3.19
C LYS A 8 14.41 -45.23 -2.84
N SER A 9 14.25 -44.78 -1.60
CA SER A 9 14.93 -43.59 -1.06
C SER A 9 16.37 -43.87 -0.61
N ARG A 10 17.32 -42.97 -0.92
CA ARG A 10 18.69 -42.94 -0.35
C ARG A 10 19.21 -41.48 -0.20
N PRO A 11 20.26 -41.23 0.60
CA PRO A 11 20.12 -40.28 1.71
C PRO A 11 20.59 -38.83 1.47
N SER A 12 20.05 -37.95 2.31
CA SER A 12 20.32 -36.51 2.38
C SER A 12 21.76 -36.16 2.81
N GLN A 13 22.34 -35.12 2.21
CA GLN A 13 23.56 -34.46 2.69
C GLN A 13 23.26 -33.04 3.19
N LYS A 14 23.58 -32.79 4.46
CA LYS A 14 23.44 -31.49 5.14
C LYS A 14 24.39 -30.43 4.57
N ARG A 15 23.93 -29.18 4.42
CA ARG A 15 24.78 -27.97 4.44
C ARG A 15 24.14 -26.84 5.25
N SER A 16 24.98 -26.12 6.00
CA SER A 16 24.59 -25.14 7.02
C SER A 16 24.13 -23.78 6.46
N PRO A 17 23.30 -23.02 7.20
CA PRO A 17 22.93 -21.66 6.83
C PRO A 17 24.10 -20.67 7.01
N ARG A 18 24.17 -19.63 6.16
CA ARG A 18 25.09 -18.50 6.34
C ARG A 18 24.38 -17.31 6.98
N ASN A 19 25.08 -16.74 7.96
CA ASN A 19 24.71 -15.57 8.76
C ASN A 19 24.50 -14.31 7.91
N ARG A 20 23.51 -13.47 8.25
CA ARG A 20 23.23 -12.18 7.58
C ARG A 20 22.78 -11.09 8.56
N GLN A 21 23.63 -10.79 9.54
CA GLN A 21 23.57 -9.54 10.32
C GLN A 21 24.26 -8.38 9.58
N ASN A 22 24.06 -7.16 10.08
CA ASN A 22 24.66 -5.87 9.67
C ASN A 22 24.11 -5.20 8.40
N ARG A 23 23.00 -4.44 8.55
CA ARG A 23 22.87 -3.11 7.92
C ARG A 23 21.81 -2.17 8.56
N GLN A 24 22.03 -1.74 9.80
CA GLN A 24 21.28 -0.61 10.39
C GLN A 24 22.07 0.00 11.55
N GLN A 25 22.90 1.01 11.29
CA GLN A 25 23.26 2.13 12.19
C GLN A 25 23.83 3.29 11.34
N GLN A 26 23.68 4.52 11.84
CA GLN A 26 24.14 5.83 11.30
C GLN A 26 23.17 6.59 10.38
N LEU A 27 22.37 7.47 11.00
CA LEU A 27 22.14 8.87 10.60
C LEU A 27 21.13 9.50 11.58
N LEU A 28 21.62 10.16 12.65
CA LEU A 28 20.84 11.10 13.49
C LEU A 28 21.75 11.78 14.54
N SER A 29 22.34 12.91 14.16
CA SER A 29 22.84 13.96 15.07
C SER A 29 23.18 15.20 14.24
N ASP A 30 22.37 16.26 14.38
CA ASP A 30 22.82 17.60 14.75
C ASP A 30 21.68 18.61 14.57
N ILE A 31 21.28 19.23 15.69
CA ILE A 31 20.38 20.39 15.72
C ILE A 31 21.25 21.60 16.07
N GLY A 32 21.54 22.44 15.07
CA GLY A 32 22.35 23.64 15.22
C GLY A 32 21.60 24.87 14.71
N SER A 33 21.25 25.78 15.63
CA SER A 33 20.68 27.08 15.29
C SER A 33 21.69 27.97 14.58
N THR A 34 21.31 28.66 13.50
CA THR A 34 21.85 29.99 13.16
C THR A 34 21.01 30.72 12.12
N THR A 35 20.92 32.04 12.28
CA THR A 35 20.31 33.00 11.36
C THR A 35 21.20 33.27 10.14
N GLY A 36 20.62 33.45 8.94
CA GLY A 36 21.33 34.07 7.81
C GLY A 36 20.74 33.80 6.43
N VAL A 37 20.21 34.85 5.78
CA VAL A 37 19.89 34.89 4.34
C VAL A 37 21.07 35.63 3.66
N PRO A 38 21.62 35.17 2.51
CA PRO A 38 21.15 35.73 1.24
C PRO A 38 21.17 34.81 -0.01
N LEU A 39 20.34 35.23 -0.98
CA LEU A 39 20.48 35.13 -2.45
C LEU A 39 21.66 34.33 -3.05
N PHE A 40 21.36 33.50 -4.06
CA PHE A 40 22.10 33.50 -5.34
C PHE A 40 21.22 32.99 -6.51
N LEU A 41 21.38 33.59 -7.70
CA LEU A 41 20.73 33.20 -8.96
C LEU A 41 21.62 32.27 -9.80
N GLN A 42 20.99 31.38 -10.60
CA GLN A 42 21.39 30.84 -11.93
C GLN A 42 20.36 29.73 -12.30
N ARG A 43 19.64 29.64 -13.43
CA ARG A 43 19.61 30.24 -14.80
C ARG A 43 20.37 29.50 -15.94
N THR A 44 19.69 28.49 -16.51
CA THR A 44 19.75 27.90 -17.89
C THR A 44 18.36 27.25 -18.12
N ILE A 45 17.60 27.32 -19.23
CA ILE A 45 17.69 27.85 -20.63
C ILE A 45 18.40 26.96 -21.70
N MET A 46 17.66 26.72 -22.81
CA MET A 46 18.02 26.09 -24.12
C MET A 46 18.22 24.56 -24.13
N ALA A 47 17.84 23.77 -25.15
CA ALA A 47 17.17 23.95 -26.47
C ALA A 47 16.26 22.70 -26.72
N ASP A 48 15.16 22.65 -27.48
CA ASP A 48 14.77 23.19 -28.80
C ASP A 48 15.34 22.42 -30.03
N SER A 49 14.51 21.56 -30.65
CA SER A 49 14.51 21.21 -32.11
C SER A 49 13.53 20.08 -32.50
N GLU A 50 12.43 20.41 -33.18
CA GLU A 50 11.78 19.56 -34.21
C GLU A 50 12.40 19.91 -35.58
N PRO A 51 12.44 19.01 -36.62
CA PRO A 51 11.29 18.93 -37.56
C PRO A 51 11.07 17.63 -38.40
N LYS A 52 9.82 17.48 -38.86
CA LYS A 52 9.28 17.00 -40.17
C LYS A 52 10.13 16.15 -41.16
N GLN A 53 9.52 15.09 -41.70
CA GLN A 53 9.13 14.83 -43.13
C GLN A 53 8.60 13.38 -43.23
N GLU A 54 7.48 12.99 -43.86
CA GLU A 54 6.87 13.18 -45.20
C GLU A 54 7.38 12.21 -46.32
N GLU A 55 6.42 11.45 -46.88
CA GLU A 55 6.39 10.64 -48.13
C GLU A 55 7.43 9.52 -48.44
N ALA A 56 6.93 8.32 -48.81
CA ALA A 56 6.88 7.85 -50.22
C ALA A 56 6.65 6.31 -50.37
N LEU A 57 5.97 5.90 -51.45
CA LEU A 57 5.87 4.51 -51.91
C LEU A 57 7.11 4.10 -52.72
N SER A 58 7.46 2.80 -52.79
CA SER A 58 7.54 2.04 -54.06
C SER A 58 7.97 0.57 -53.88
N ASN A 59 7.59 -0.27 -54.84
CA ASN A 59 7.99 -1.68 -54.96
C ASN A 59 9.37 -1.83 -55.64
N SER A 60 10.14 -2.88 -55.33
CA SER A 60 10.61 -3.88 -56.32
C SER A 60 11.50 -4.97 -55.71
N ALA A 61 11.69 -6.05 -56.45
CA ALA A 61 12.25 -7.33 -56.00
C ALA A 61 13.73 -7.56 -56.39
N SER A 62 14.23 -8.71 -55.93
CA SER A 62 15.37 -9.49 -56.46
C SER A 62 16.80 -9.10 -56.05
N GLY A 63 17.56 -10.10 -55.60
CA GLY A 63 19.03 -10.07 -55.57
C GLY A 63 19.64 -10.66 -54.29
N SER A 64 20.29 -11.82 -54.43
CA SER A 64 21.23 -12.38 -53.43
C SER A 64 22.45 -11.44 -53.24
N ILE A 65 23.17 -11.49 -52.12
CA ILE A 65 24.27 -12.44 -51.86
C ILE A 65 24.61 -12.49 -50.35
N LEU A 66 25.21 -13.61 -49.94
CA LEU A 66 25.70 -13.91 -48.58
C LEU A 66 26.88 -13.01 -48.19
N GLU A 67 26.94 -12.57 -46.92
CA GLU A 67 28.20 -12.29 -46.22
C GLU A 67 28.02 -12.61 -44.72
N SER A 68 29.06 -13.15 -44.10
CA SER A 68 28.99 -13.78 -42.77
C SER A 68 29.17 -12.81 -41.61
N ALA A 69 28.20 -12.76 -40.68
CA ALA A 69 28.35 -12.15 -39.38
C ALA A 69 27.97 -13.16 -38.28
N ASN A 70 29.00 -13.77 -37.68
CA ASN A 70 28.89 -14.81 -36.67
C ASN A 70 28.36 -14.26 -35.33
N GLN A 71 27.03 -14.15 -35.20
CA GLN A 71 26.38 -13.84 -33.93
C GLN A 71 26.27 -15.09 -33.07
N THR A 72 27.01 -15.11 -31.95
CA THR A 72 26.89 -16.13 -30.92
C THR A 72 25.50 -16.06 -30.28
N ILE A 73 24.56 -16.89 -30.75
CA ILE A 73 23.25 -17.03 -30.11
C ILE A 73 23.48 -17.66 -28.73
N ILE A 74 23.40 -16.82 -27.68
CA ILE A 74 23.26 -17.31 -26.31
C ILE A 74 21.89 -17.98 -26.24
N GLN A 75 21.89 -19.31 -26.30
CA GLN A 75 20.68 -20.10 -26.16
C GLN A 75 20.13 -19.88 -24.75
N PRO A 76 18.90 -19.34 -24.58
CA PRO A 76 18.36 -19.08 -23.26
C PRO A 76 18.21 -20.40 -22.50
N LEU A 77 18.67 -20.42 -21.24
CA LEU A 77 18.50 -21.57 -20.36
C LEU A 77 17.01 -21.91 -20.22
N PRO A 78 16.62 -23.19 -20.24
CA PRO A 78 15.23 -23.57 -20.03
C PRO A 78 14.77 -23.16 -18.62
N ASN A 79 13.49 -22.82 -18.50
CA ASN A 79 12.88 -22.56 -17.20
C ASN A 79 13.02 -23.80 -16.31
N LEU A 80 13.49 -23.57 -15.09
CA LEU A 80 13.73 -24.60 -14.09
C LEU A 80 12.55 -24.60 -13.12
N GLU A 81 11.56 -25.45 -13.40
CA GLU A 81 10.47 -25.74 -12.49
C GLU A 81 10.83 -26.96 -11.64
N GLY A 82 10.45 -26.92 -10.37
CA GLY A 82 10.65 -28.01 -9.42
C GLY A 82 9.72 -27.85 -8.23
N GLU A 83 8.89 -28.86 -8.01
CA GLU A 83 8.08 -28.96 -6.79
C GLU A 83 8.94 -29.55 -5.67
N GLY A 84 8.88 -28.94 -4.49
CA GLY A 84 9.48 -29.50 -3.29
C GLY A 84 8.56 -30.57 -2.70
N GLU A 85 9.10 -31.76 -2.40
CA GLU A 85 8.41 -32.82 -1.67
C GLU A 85 7.76 -32.28 -0.37
N PRO A 86 6.43 -32.36 -0.21
CA PRO A 86 5.76 -31.85 0.99
C PRO A 86 6.01 -32.77 2.19
N SER A 87 7.00 -32.42 3.01
CA SER A 87 7.24 -33.11 4.28
C SER A 87 6.18 -32.73 5.32
N ILE A 88 5.18 -33.58 5.51
CA ILE A 88 4.22 -33.43 6.61
C ILE A 88 4.92 -33.81 7.92
N THR A 89 5.14 -32.81 8.79
CA THR A 89 5.47 -33.02 10.20
C THR A 89 4.23 -32.75 11.03
N VAL A 90 3.69 -33.77 11.68
CA VAL A 90 2.59 -33.60 12.64
C VAL A 90 3.18 -33.35 14.02
N ALA A 91 3.11 -32.10 14.48
CA ALA A 91 3.19 -31.77 15.89
C ALA A 91 1.77 -31.49 16.39
N TYR A 92 1.34 -32.16 17.46
CA TYR A 92 0.14 -31.77 18.18
C TYR A 92 0.43 -30.49 18.95
N GLY A 93 0.23 -29.35 18.31
CA GLY A 93 0.27 -28.06 18.99
C GLY A 93 -0.98 -27.92 19.86
N ASN A 94 -0.81 -27.84 21.18
CA ASN A 94 -1.84 -27.37 22.12
C ASN A 94 -2.09 -25.84 21.98
N SER A 95 -1.78 -25.26 20.81
CA SER A 95 -1.83 -23.83 20.53
C SER A 95 -3.16 -23.47 19.89
N LEU A 96 -4.07 -22.90 20.69
CA LEU A 96 -5.32 -22.34 20.18
C LEU A 96 -5.06 -20.95 19.59
N ARG A 97 -5.25 -20.81 18.27
CA ARG A 97 -5.13 -19.52 17.60
C ARG A 97 -6.44 -18.74 17.64
N LEU A 98 -6.51 -17.74 18.50
CA LEU A 98 -7.60 -16.76 18.48
C LEU A 98 -7.35 -15.69 17.42
N GLN A 99 -8.42 -15.20 16.80
CA GLN A 99 -8.38 -14.09 15.85
C GLN A 99 -9.57 -13.17 16.10
N GLY A 100 -9.29 -11.91 16.37
CA GLY A 100 -10.29 -10.84 16.37
C GLY A 100 -10.42 -10.24 14.97
N LEU A 101 -11.40 -9.37 14.81
CA LEU A 101 -11.62 -8.66 13.56
C LEU A 101 -12.21 -7.27 13.80
N THR A 102 -11.38 -6.25 13.63
CA THR A 102 -11.80 -4.85 13.53
C THR A 102 -12.14 -4.49 12.09
N ARG A 103 -13.39 -4.08 11.84
CA ARG A 103 -13.84 -3.50 10.57
C ARG A 103 -13.99 -2.00 10.69
N ALA A 104 -13.55 -1.25 9.68
CA ALA A 104 -13.74 0.19 9.58
C ALA A 104 -14.62 0.58 8.38
N ARG A 105 -15.58 1.47 8.60
CA ARG A 105 -16.40 2.11 7.56
C ARG A 105 -16.11 3.60 7.53
N PHE A 106 -15.41 4.04 6.49
CA PHE A 106 -15.07 5.44 6.27
C PHE A 106 -16.22 6.20 5.60
N SER A 107 -16.38 7.47 5.96
CA SER A 107 -17.29 8.43 5.33
C SER A 107 -16.67 9.83 5.34
N ASN A 108 -17.02 10.65 4.36
CA ASN A 108 -16.47 11.98 4.19
C ASN A 108 -17.48 12.91 3.52
N SER A 109 -17.26 14.21 3.68
CA SER A 109 -17.99 15.26 3.01
C SER A 109 -17.10 16.48 2.83
N PHE A 110 -17.50 17.41 1.96
CA PHE A 110 -16.79 18.66 1.77
C PHE A 110 -17.70 19.81 1.38
N ALA A 111 -17.24 21.02 1.65
CA ALA A 111 -17.86 22.28 1.23
C ALA A 111 -16.79 23.34 0.98
N THR A 112 -17.10 24.33 0.14
CA THR A 112 -16.22 25.48 -0.09
C THR A 112 -16.73 26.71 0.65
N GLN A 113 -15.83 27.48 1.24
CA GLN A 113 -16.07 28.74 1.94
C GLN A 113 -15.26 29.87 1.27
N ASP A 114 -15.74 31.10 1.44
CA ASP A 114 -15.08 32.34 0.99
C ASP A 114 -14.63 32.33 -0.47
N VAL A 115 -15.47 31.75 -1.34
CA VAL A 115 -15.15 31.57 -2.76
C VAL A 115 -15.23 32.90 -3.51
N VAL A 116 -14.09 33.40 -3.95
CA VAL A 116 -13.98 34.59 -4.81
C VAL A 116 -13.70 34.13 -6.24
N THR A 117 -14.37 34.75 -7.22
CA THR A 117 -14.18 34.44 -8.65
C THR A 117 -13.85 35.71 -9.42
N ALA A 118 -12.72 35.73 -10.10
CA ALA A 118 -12.30 36.77 -11.03
C ALA A 118 -12.29 36.25 -12.47
N GLN A 119 -12.43 37.16 -13.44
CA GLN A 119 -12.18 36.87 -14.85
C GLN A 119 -10.68 36.57 -15.05
N ALA A 120 -10.36 35.57 -15.88
CA ALA A 120 -8.98 35.20 -16.19
C ALA A 120 -8.76 34.96 -17.69
N GLU A 121 -7.53 34.65 -18.05
CA GLU A 121 -7.10 34.28 -19.41
C GLU A 121 -6.24 33.01 -19.37
N GLY A 122 -5.95 32.42 -20.54
CA GLY A 122 -5.08 31.26 -20.66
C GLY A 122 -5.69 29.89 -20.32
N CYS A 123 -7.00 29.81 -20.05
CA CYS A 123 -7.66 28.51 -19.84
C CYS A 123 -7.83 27.73 -21.15
N GLU A 124 -7.32 26.50 -21.18
CA GLU A 124 -7.55 25.56 -22.28
C GLU A 124 -8.96 24.93 -22.22
N GLY A 125 -9.59 24.74 -23.38
CA GLY A 125 -10.86 24.00 -23.49
C GLY A 125 -12.13 24.82 -23.24
N CYS A 126 -12.06 26.15 -23.19
CA CYS A 126 -13.24 27.02 -23.14
C CYS A 126 -13.04 28.37 -23.81
N ARG A 127 -14.13 29.12 -24.00
CA ARG A 127 -14.11 30.53 -24.42
C ARG A 127 -13.49 31.39 -23.31
N THR A 128 -12.81 32.48 -23.67
CA THR A 128 -12.21 33.43 -22.72
C THR A 128 -13.17 33.90 -21.64
N SER A 129 -14.44 34.21 -21.99
CA SER A 129 -15.49 34.60 -21.03
C SER A 129 -15.84 33.55 -19.96
N ASN A 130 -15.41 32.31 -20.15
CA ASN A 130 -15.60 31.20 -19.22
C ASN A 130 -14.28 30.82 -18.51
N CYS A 131 -13.16 31.47 -18.83
CA CYS A 131 -11.92 31.33 -18.09
C CYS A 131 -11.99 32.16 -16.82
N VAL A 132 -11.81 31.50 -15.67
CA VAL A 132 -11.94 32.15 -14.36
C VAL A 132 -10.77 31.77 -13.46
N HIS A 133 -10.38 32.72 -12.62
CA HIS A 133 -9.48 32.52 -11.50
C HIS A 133 -10.33 32.47 -10.23
N VAL A 134 -10.17 31.42 -9.43
CA VAL A 134 -11.02 31.15 -8.27
C VAL A 134 -10.14 30.87 -7.05
N THR A 135 -10.38 31.63 -5.99
CA THR A 135 -9.75 31.44 -4.68
C THR A 135 -10.80 31.12 -3.64
N GLY A 136 -10.39 30.50 -2.53
CA GLY A 136 -11.27 30.19 -1.40
C GLY A 136 -10.70 29.08 -0.51
N THR A 137 -11.53 28.55 0.37
CA THR A 137 -11.15 27.45 1.27
C THR A 137 -12.04 26.23 1.07
N LEU A 138 -11.44 25.06 0.83
CA LEU A 138 -12.11 23.77 0.84
C LEU A 138 -12.08 23.19 2.26
N ILE A 139 -13.23 23.07 2.90
CA ILE A 139 -13.40 22.36 4.17
C ILE A 139 -13.78 20.91 3.85
N SER A 140 -12.97 19.96 4.29
CA SER A 140 -13.22 18.52 4.17
C SER A 140 -13.40 17.91 5.56
N ALA A 141 -14.52 17.23 5.79
CA ALA A 141 -14.81 16.52 7.03
C ALA A 141 -14.73 15.00 6.81
N PHE A 142 -14.14 14.30 7.77
CA PHE A 142 -13.83 12.87 7.72
C PHE A 142 -14.37 12.18 8.97
N THR A 143 -15.05 11.05 8.79
CA THR A 143 -15.57 10.22 9.88
C THR A 143 -15.32 8.75 9.61
N VAL A 144 -15.09 7.97 10.66
CA VAL A 144 -15.03 6.51 10.59
C VAL A 144 -15.95 5.91 11.64
N THR A 145 -16.59 4.79 11.31
CA THR A 145 -17.27 3.93 12.28
C THR A 145 -16.56 2.59 12.32
N THR A 146 -16.15 2.15 13.50
CA THR A 146 -15.46 0.88 13.71
C THR A 146 -16.39 -0.16 14.34
N THR A 147 -16.19 -1.43 14.03
CA THR A 147 -16.87 -2.56 14.68
C THR A 147 -15.86 -3.66 14.94
N VAL A 148 -15.73 -4.05 16.21
CA VAL A 148 -14.87 -5.17 16.63
C VAL A 148 -15.73 -6.43 16.73
N THR A 149 -15.21 -7.55 16.25
CA THR A 149 -15.73 -8.89 16.50
C THR A 149 -14.65 -9.72 17.18
N LEU A 150 -14.97 -10.33 18.31
CA LEU A 150 -14.08 -11.23 19.05
C LEU A 150 -14.65 -12.65 18.97
N PRO A 151 -13.80 -13.70 19.02
CA PRO A 151 -14.27 -15.06 19.22
C PRO A 151 -14.88 -15.21 20.61
N SER A 152 -15.84 -16.10 20.75
CA SER A 152 -16.42 -16.52 22.02
C SER A 152 -15.77 -17.81 22.50
N VAL A 153 -15.75 -18.02 23.82
CA VAL A 153 -15.37 -19.32 24.41
C VAL A 153 -16.27 -20.46 23.92
N THR A 154 -17.55 -20.15 23.65
CA THR A 154 -18.54 -21.09 23.11
C THR A 154 -18.19 -21.60 21.71
N ASP A 155 -17.26 -20.94 21.00
CA ASP A 155 -16.77 -21.37 19.69
C ASP A 155 -15.80 -22.57 19.82
N PHE A 156 -15.38 -22.90 21.05
CA PHE A 156 -14.44 -23.97 21.38
C PHE A 156 -15.05 -25.00 22.37
N PRO A 157 -16.16 -25.68 22.01
CA PRO A 157 -16.94 -26.52 22.93
C PRO A 157 -16.23 -27.81 23.39
N THR A 158 -15.03 -28.11 22.88
CA THR A 158 -14.21 -29.25 23.29
C THR A 158 -13.21 -28.93 24.39
N LEU A 159 -13.11 -27.67 24.82
CA LEU A 159 -12.23 -27.25 25.92
C LEU A 159 -12.86 -27.59 27.27
N THR A 160 -12.04 -27.99 28.24
CA THR A 160 -12.49 -28.17 29.62
C THR A 160 -12.83 -26.83 30.29
N ASP A 161 -13.53 -26.85 31.42
CA ASP A 161 -13.93 -25.62 32.13
C ASP A 161 -12.72 -24.76 32.50
N CYS A 162 -11.61 -25.35 32.93
CA CYS A 162 -10.38 -24.59 33.18
C CYS A 162 -9.80 -23.97 31.89
N GLN A 163 -9.75 -24.73 30.80
CA GLN A 163 -9.24 -24.24 29.51
C GLN A 163 -10.12 -23.11 28.94
N GLN A 164 -11.45 -23.24 29.07
CA GLN A 164 -12.41 -22.20 28.71
C GLN A 164 -12.16 -20.90 29.46
N GLN A 165 -11.88 -20.95 30.77
CA GLN A 165 -11.52 -19.77 31.57
C GLN A 165 -10.22 -19.13 31.09
N ARG A 166 -9.19 -19.91 30.75
CA ARG A 166 -7.92 -19.39 30.22
C ARG A 166 -8.10 -18.72 28.86
N VAL A 167 -8.90 -19.32 27.97
CA VAL A 167 -9.26 -18.71 26.67
C VAL A 167 -10.06 -17.43 26.88
N GLN A 168 -11.04 -17.41 27.78
CA GLN A 168 -11.80 -16.19 28.10
C GLN A 168 -10.91 -15.07 28.62
N ASN A 169 -9.93 -15.42 29.46
CA ASN A 169 -8.95 -14.47 29.96
C ASN A 169 -8.14 -13.89 28.80
N ALA A 170 -7.55 -14.74 27.95
CA ALA A 170 -6.76 -14.30 26.81
C ALA A 170 -7.56 -13.44 25.80
N ILE A 171 -8.83 -13.77 25.56
CA ILE A 171 -9.76 -12.90 24.79
C ILE A 171 -9.85 -11.52 25.43
N ASN A 172 -10.05 -11.45 26.75
CA ASN A 172 -10.30 -10.19 27.45
C ASN A 172 -9.04 -9.35 27.72
N THR A 173 -7.88 -9.97 27.94
CA THR A 173 -6.65 -9.32 28.41
C THR A 173 -5.58 -9.15 27.34
N VAL A 174 -5.65 -9.91 26.24
CA VAL A 174 -4.67 -9.87 25.15
C VAL A 174 -5.33 -9.47 23.83
N LEU A 175 -6.34 -10.23 23.38
CA LEU A 175 -6.94 -9.99 22.06
C LEU A 175 -7.84 -8.74 22.02
N ALA A 176 -8.73 -8.54 22.99
CA ALA A 176 -9.61 -7.38 23.01
C ALA A 176 -8.82 -6.05 23.08
N PRO A 177 -7.76 -5.91 23.90
CA PRO A 177 -6.88 -4.74 23.85
C PRO A 177 -6.16 -4.56 22.51
N HIS A 178 -5.75 -5.64 21.83
CA HIS A 178 -5.17 -5.56 20.50
C HIS A 178 -6.17 -5.00 19.47
N GLU A 179 -7.41 -5.50 19.43
CA GLU A 179 -8.46 -4.93 18.57
C GLU A 179 -8.76 -3.45 18.89
N GLN A 180 -8.65 -3.01 20.15
CA GLN A 180 -8.76 -1.59 20.49
C GLN A 180 -7.59 -0.74 19.95
N GLN A 181 -6.41 -1.32 19.70
CA GLN A 181 -5.33 -0.62 19.00
C GLN A 181 -5.70 -0.38 17.53
N HIS A 182 -6.32 -1.36 16.85
CA HIS A 182 -6.88 -1.15 15.51
C HIS A 182 -7.96 -0.06 15.51
N VAL A 183 -8.89 -0.08 16.47
CA VAL A 183 -9.90 0.98 16.63
C VAL A 183 -9.25 2.36 16.81
N SER A 184 -8.21 2.46 17.64
CA SER A 184 -7.44 3.70 17.85
C SER A 184 -6.75 4.16 16.56
N ALA A 185 -6.10 3.24 15.84
CA ALA A 185 -5.48 3.52 14.55
C ALA A 185 -6.51 4.03 13.53
N PHE A 186 -7.66 3.35 13.38
CA PHE A 186 -8.74 3.79 12.50
C PHE A 186 -9.29 5.17 12.87
N ASN A 187 -9.45 5.47 14.16
CA ASN A 187 -9.98 6.74 14.63
C ASN A 187 -9.10 7.97 14.27
N THR A 188 -7.85 7.77 13.86
CA THR A 188 -7.00 8.85 13.27
C THR A 188 -7.59 9.45 11.99
N TYR A 189 -8.49 8.75 11.29
CA TYR A 189 -9.16 9.28 10.10
C TYR A 189 -10.09 10.45 10.44
N ASN A 190 -10.68 10.48 11.64
CA ASN A 190 -11.69 11.46 12.05
C ASN A 190 -11.16 12.90 12.06
N GLY A 191 -12.07 13.87 11.87
CA GLY A 191 -11.81 15.29 11.99
C GLY A 191 -11.96 16.04 10.67
N SER A 192 -11.52 17.30 10.64
CA SER A 192 -11.65 18.17 9.46
C SER A 192 -10.31 18.75 9.02
N VAL A 193 -10.19 19.04 7.73
CA VAL A 193 -9.04 19.72 7.10
C VAL A 193 -9.55 20.90 6.30
N SER A 194 -8.91 22.05 6.46
CA SER A 194 -9.13 23.25 5.65
C SER A 194 -7.99 23.40 4.65
N THR A 195 -8.31 23.37 3.36
CA THR A 195 -7.34 23.51 2.27
C THR A 195 -7.66 24.79 1.50
N VAL A 196 -6.82 25.81 1.64
CA VAL A 196 -6.89 27.00 0.76
C VAL A 196 -6.60 26.56 -0.66
N PHE A 197 -7.38 27.07 -1.61
CA PHE A 197 -7.15 26.88 -3.03
C PHE A 197 -7.08 28.21 -3.77
N ASP A 198 -6.25 28.22 -4.79
CA ASP A 198 -6.01 29.30 -5.73
C ASP A 198 -5.75 28.62 -7.09
N MET A 199 -6.67 28.78 -8.03
CA MET A 199 -6.70 28.01 -9.27
C MET A 199 -7.32 28.80 -10.42
N THR A 200 -6.76 28.65 -11.62
CA THR A 200 -7.32 29.20 -12.87
C THR A 200 -7.79 28.06 -13.78
N PHE A 201 -9.07 28.08 -14.18
CA PHE A 201 -9.66 27.06 -15.06
C PHE A 201 -10.94 27.55 -15.75
N CYS A 202 -11.42 26.75 -16.70
CA CYS A 202 -12.75 26.91 -17.27
C CYS A 202 -13.84 26.72 -16.21
N ARG A 203 -14.75 27.68 -16.07
CA ARG A 203 -15.77 27.78 -15.02
C ARG A 203 -16.57 26.48 -14.78
N GLY A 204 -16.88 25.74 -15.84
CA GLY A 204 -17.58 24.45 -15.76
C GLY A 204 -16.81 23.31 -15.08
N ARG A 205 -15.50 23.47 -14.84
CA ARG A 205 -14.66 22.49 -14.15
C ARG A 205 -14.64 22.64 -12.63
N PHE A 206 -15.14 23.75 -12.07
CA PHE A 206 -15.01 24.09 -10.64
C PHE A 206 -15.33 22.90 -9.70
N ALA A 207 -16.50 22.28 -9.87
CA ALA A 207 -16.92 21.15 -9.04
C ALA A 207 -15.97 19.95 -9.14
N ASN A 208 -15.44 19.65 -10.33
CA ASN A 208 -14.51 18.54 -10.56
C ASN A 208 -13.13 18.81 -9.95
N GLU A 209 -12.62 20.04 -10.03
CA GLU A 209 -11.32 20.41 -9.43
C GLU A 209 -11.39 20.37 -7.90
N ILE A 210 -12.47 20.87 -7.31
CA ILE A 210 -12.69 20.81 -5.85
C ILE A 210 -12.88 19.36 -5.38
N GLN A 211 -13.67 18.55 -6.10
CA GLN A 211 -13.82 17.11 -5.82
C GLN A 211 -12.47 16.38 -5.93
N ALA A 212 -11.65 16.70 -6.93
CA ALA A 212 -10.32 16.11 -7.09
C ALA A 212 -9.38 16.50 -5.94
N LEU A 213 -9.45 17.75 -5.47
CA LEU A 213 -8.69 18.21 -4.30
C LEU A 213 -9.12 17.48 -3.02
N HIS A 214 -10.42 17.32 -2.79
CA HIS A 214 -10.95 16.53 -1.67
C HIS A 214 -10.49 15.06 -1.74
N ASN A 215 -10.66 14.41 -2.90
CA ASN A 215 -10.32 12.99 -3.10
C ASN A 215 -8.83 12.71 -2.85
N ARG A 216 -7.92 13.63 -3.21
CA ARG A 216 -6.49 13.51 -2.90
C ARG A 216 -6.24 13.49 -1.39
N THR A 217 -6.88 14.39 -0.63
CA THR A 217 -6.78 14.44 0.84
C THR A 217 -7.37 13.18 1.48
N GLU A 218 -8.57 12.79 1.06
CA GLU A 218 -9.29 11.59 1.53
C GLU A 218 -8.43 10.33 1.36
N SER A 219 -7.94 10.08 0.15
CA SER A 219 -7.19 8.87 -0.16
C SER A 219 -5.76 8.89 0.39
N SER A 220 -5.24 10.06 0.77
CA SER A 220 -4.05 10.16 1.61
C SER A 220 -4.35 9.73 3.05
N ARG A 221 -5.35 10.35 3.70
CA ARG A 221 -5.77 10.01 5.07
C ARG A 221 -6.11 8.52 5.20
N ARG A 222 -6.95 7.97 4.31
CA ARG A 222 -7.34 6.55 4.35
C ARG A 222 -6.14 5.61 4.26
N ARG A 223 -5.15 5.90 3.39
CA ARG A 223 -3.92 5.08 3.29
C ARG A 223 -3.06 5.15 4.54
N THR A 224 -2.85 6.34 5.11
CA THR A 224 -2.08 6.50 6.35
C THR A 224 -2.75 5.78 7.52
N THR A 225 -4.07 5.94 7.66
CA THR A 225 -4.88 5.26 8.68
C THR A 225 -4.87 3.74 8.51
N GLN A 226 -5.02 3.23 7.29
CA GLN A 226 -4.97 1.79 7.03
C GLN A 226 -3.59 1.23 7.34
N ALA A 227 -2.51 1.87 6.87
CA ALA A 227 -1.14 1.44 7.16
C ALA A 227 -0.81 1.45 8.68
N ALA A 228 -1.41 2.35 9.46
CA ALA A 228 -1.26 2.37 10.91
C ALA A 228 -1.99 1.19 11.59
N SER A 229 -3.12 0.73 11.04
CA SER A 229 -3.79 -0.50 11.46
C SER A 229 -2.99 -1.74 11.02
N ASP A 230 -2.55 -1.80 9.76
CA ASP A 230 -1.81 -2.94 9.20
C ASP A 230 -0.47 -3.18 9.93
N ALA A 231 0.16 -2.11 10.45
CA ALA A 231 1.40 -2.20 11.23
C ALA A 231 1.26 -2.83 12.63
N LEU A 232 0.03 -3.10 13.09
CA LEU A 232 -0.24 -3.87 14.30
C LEU A 232 -0.19 -5.38 14.02
N ASP A 233 -0.24 -5.78 12.75
CA ASP A 233 -0.26 -7.16 12.27
C ASP A 233 1.08 -7.59 11.62
N PRO A 234 1.40 -8.90 11.61
CA PRO A 234 0.61 -10.00 12.16
C PRO A 234 0.70 -10.12 13.68
N PHE A 235 -0.44 -10.16 14.35
CA PHE A 235 -0.49 -10.40 15.79
C PHE A 235 -0.56 -11.90 16.13
N HIS A 236 0.38 -12.36 16.96
CA HIS A 236 0.48 -13.75 17.43
C HIS A 236 0.73 -13.78 18.94
N PHE A 237 -0.05 -14.58 19.65
CA PHE A 237 0.16 -14.93 21.05
C PHE A 237 -0.29 -16.36 21.28
N ASP A 238 0.40 -17.06 22.18
CA ASP A 238 0.04 -18.41 22.61
C ASP A 238 -0.81 -18.35 23.88
N ILE A 239 -1.72 -19.32 24.03
CA ILE A 239 -2.50 -19.53 25.23
C ILE A 239 -2.00 -20.82 25.87
N ASP A 240 -1.53 -20.74 27.11
CA ASP A 240 -1.23 -21.94 27.89
C ASP A 240 -2.55 -22.62 28.28
N LEU A 241 -2.78 -23.84 27.79
CA LEU A 241 -3.96 -24.66 28.08
C LEU A 241 -3.66 -25.80 29.07
N ASP A 242 -2.47 -25.84 29.67
CA ASP A 242 -2.10 -26.84 30.68
C ASP A 242 -2.67 -26.45 32.05
N CYS A 243 -3.84 -27.02 32.36
CA CYS A 243 -4.43 -26.94 33.69
C CYS A 243 -5.35 -28.11 34.02
N THR A 244 -5.71 -28.19 35.30
CA THR A 244 -6.64 -29.16 35.89
C THR A 244 -7.95 -28.44 36.21
N ASP A 245 -9.07 -29.14 36.02
CA ASP A 245 -10.42 -28.72 36.40
C ASP A 245 -10.66 -28.84 37.93
#